data_AF-A0AA39DRK8-F1
#
_entry.id   AF-A0AA39DRK8-F1
#
_cell.length_a   1.000
_cell.length_b   1.000
_cell.length_c   1.000
_cell.angle_alpha   90.00
_cell.angle_beta   90.00
_cell.angle_gamma   90.00
#
_symmetry.space_group_name_H-M   'P 1'
#
loop_
_entity.id
_entity.type
_entity.pdbx_description
1 polymer ?
#
loop_
_entity_poly.entity_id
_entity_poly.type
_entity_poly.pdbx_seq_one_letter_code
_entity_poly.pdbx_strand_id
1 'polypeptide(L)'
;MSVMVLENFNGTPFANGVVFKIAGKVDRKKNTMIRHEKKADNFVHGIREHVRLGPKISETVKGKLSLGARILQLGGVKRVFKQIFCVGEGEKLLKASQCYLSTTAGPTAGLLFISTQRVAFCSERPIKFSSSNGELVRFHYKVSIPLRKVKRVDPSENVKNPSQKYMEIVTVDNFDFWFMGFLNYQKSFNCLQQALSQS
;
A
#
# COMPACT_ATOMS: atom_id res chain seq x y z
N MET A 1 -16.21 -5.67 4.35
CA MET A 1 -15.20 -6.25 3.43
C MET A 1 -14.38 -5.14 2.81
N SER A 2 -13.50 -4.53 3.58
CA SER A 2 -12.21 -4.11 3.02
C SER A 2 -11.48 -5.36 2.56
N VAL A 3 -11.02 -5.35 1.31
CA VAL A 3 -10.41 -6.54 0.69
C VAL A 3 -8.92 -6.28 0.59
N MET A 4 -8.11 -7.09 1.27
CA MET A 4 -6.71 -7.28 0.87
C MET A 4 -6.73 -8.24 -0.31
N VAL A 5 -6.41 -7.73 -1.49
CA VAL A 5 -6.33 -8.51 -2.73
C VAL A 5 -4.86 -8.74 -3.03
N LEU A 6 -4.37 -9.98 -2.90
CA LEU A 6 -3.19 -10.43 -3.61
C LEU A 6 -3.67 -11.01 -4.94
N GLU A 7 -3.36 -10.35 -6.05
CA GLU A 7 -3.70 -10.81 -7.40
C GLU A 7 -2.46 -11.35 -8.10
N ASN A 8 -2.59 -12.57 -8.64
CA ASN A 8 -1.61 -13.17 -9.52
C ASN A 8 -1.73 -12.58 -10.92
N PHE A 9 -0.68 -11.89 -11.38
CA PHE A 9 -0.62 -11.32 -12.74
C PHE A 9 0.01 -12.30 -13.74
N ASN A 10 -0.47 -13.55 -13.79
CA ASN A 10 -0.25 -14.40 -14.96
C ASN A 10 -1.49 -14.27 -15.86
N GLY A 11 -1.32 -13.57 -16.98
CA GLY A 11 -2.42 -13.06 -17.80
C GLY A 11 -3.31 -14.13 -18.39
N THR A 12 -4.60 -14.05 -18.04
CA THR A 12 -5.76 -14.26 -18.93
C THR A 12 -6.83 -13.23 -18.51
N PRO A 13 -7.72 -12.76 -19.39
CA PRO A 13 -8.77 -11.79 -19.03
C PRO A 13 -9.86 -12.36 -18.13
N PHE A 14 -9.81 -13.66 -17.81
CA PHE A 14 -10.76 -14.37 -16.98
C PHE A 14 -10.02 -15.43 -16.18
N ALA A 15 -9.54 -15.08 -14.99
CA ALA A 15 -9.14 -16.08 -14.02
C ALA A 15 -9.47 -15.55 -12.62
N ASN A 16 -10.39 -16.25 -11.97
CA ASN A 16 -10.86 -16.00 -10.61
C ASN A 16 -9.70 -15.64 -9.69
N GLY A 17 -9.65 -14.37 -9.26
CA GLY A 17 -8.69 -13.93 -8.26
C GLY A 17 -8.80 -14.84 -7.04
N VAL A 18 -7.67 -15.39 -6.60
CA VAL A 18 -7.64 -16.17 -5.36
C VAL A 18 -7.82 -15.19 -4.21
N VAL A 19 -9.04 -15.10 -3.69
CA VAL A 19 -9.34 -14.40 -2.45
C VAL A 19 -8.75 -15.23 -1.31
N PHE A 20 -7.54 -14.90 -0.87
CA PHE A 20 -7.07 -15.39 0.43
C PHE A 20 -7.84 -14.66 1.54
N LYS A 21 -8.92 -15.28 2.02
CA LYS A 21 -9.53 -14.93 3.31
C LYS A 21 -8.53 -15.27 4.41
N ILE A 22 -7.74 -14.30 4.86
CA ILE A 22 -7.11 -14.41 6.17
C ILE A 22 -8.20 -14.06 7.18
N ALA A 23 -8.91 -15.08 7.65
CA ALA A 23 -9.80 -14.96 8.81
C ALA A 23 -8.93 -14.91 10.08
N GLY A 24 -8.41 -13.73 10.40
CA GLY A 24 -7.92 -13.47 11.74
C GLY A 24 -9.10 -13.18 12.65
N LYS A 25 -9.69 -14.22 13.26
CA LYS A 25 -10.58 -14.03 14.41
C LYS A 25 -9.69 -13.60 15.57
N VAL A 26 -9.50 -12.30 15.74
CA VAL A 26 -8.78 -11.78 16.91
C VAL A 26 -9.80 -11.64 18.04
N ASP A 27 -9.76 -12.60 18.97
CA ASP A 27 -10.47 -12.46 20.22
C ASP A 27 -9.95 -11.22 20.96
N ARG A 28 -10.90 -10.36 21.31
CA ARG A 28 -10.67 -9.04 21.90
C ARG A 28 -10.24 -9.22 23.36
N LYS A 29 -8.93 -9.30 23.61
CA LYS A 29 -8.37 -9.00 24.93
C LYS A 29 -7.76 -7.60 24.90
N LYS A 30 -8.42 -6.66 25.59
CA LYS A 30 -7.87 -5.34 25.91
C LYS A 30 -6.58 -5.56 26.68
N ASN A 31 -5.44 -5.19 26.10
CA ASN A 31 -4.32 -4.78 26.92
C ASN A 31 -3.56 -3.64 26.26
N THR A 32 -3.38 -2.62 27.08
CA THR A 32 -2.91 -1.27 26.84
C THR A 32 -1.47 -1.25 26.29
N MET A 33 -1.21 -0.25 25.46
CA MET A 33 0.07 0.17 24.90
C MET A 33 1.26 -0.04 25.86
N ILE A 34 2.27 -0.82 25.46
CA ILE A 34 3.74 -0.63 25.62
C ILE A 34 4.41 -1.76 24.81
N ARG A 35 4.64 -1.60 23.49
CA ARG A 35 5.55 -2.52 22.75
C ARG A 35 6.20 -1.96 21.47
N HIS A 36 5.94 -0.71 21.11
CA HIS A 36 6.48 -0.15 19.85
C HIS A 36 7.73 0.72 20.02
N GLU A 37 8.21 0.97 21.24
CA GLU A 37 9.43 1.77 21.46
C GLU A 37 10.72 1.05 21.04
N LYS A 38 10.79 -0.28 21.15
CA LYS A 38 12.03 -1.04 20.91
C LYS A 38 12.39 -1.23 19.43
N LYS A 39 11.53 -0.86 18.48
CA LYS A 39 11.76 -1.09 17.04
C LYS A 39 12.22 0.13 16.26
N ALA A 40 12.24 1.32 16.90
CA ALA A 40 12.67 2.57 16.27
C ALA A 40 14.20 2.76 16.25
N ASP A 41 14.92 2.21 17.23
CA ASP A 41 16.38 2.41 17.36
C ASP A 41 17.22 1.71 16.28
N ASN A 42 16.65 0.78 15.52
CA ASN A 42 17.37 0.08 14.45
C ASN A 42 17.36 0.84 13.10
N PHE A 43 16.82 2.05 13.04
CA PHE A 43 16.64 2.78 11.76
C PHE A 43 17.90 3.49 11.23
N VAL A 44 19.03 3.50 11.96
CA VAL A 44 20.18 4.36 11.62
C VAL A 44 21.30 3.66 10.83
N HIS A 45 21.23 2.36 10.53
CA HIS A 45 22.39 1.65 9.93
C HIS A 45 22.20 1.03 8.54
N GLY A 46 21.16 1.41 7.78
CA GLY A 46 20.74 0.64 6.60
C GLY A 46 20.78 1.31 5.23
N ILE A 47 21.41 2.48 5.05
CA ILE A 47 21.46 3.14 3.73
C ILE A 47 22.90 3.24 3.24
N ARG A 48 23.42 2.11 2.74
CA ARG A 48 24.46 2.09 1.72
C ARG A 48 24.33 0.79 0.93
N GLU A 49 24.83 0.82 -0.30
CA GLU A 49 24.95 -0.26 -1.30
C GLU A 49 24.05 -0.07 -2.54
N HIS A 50 24.62 0.68 -3.49
CA HIS A 50 24.70 0.46 -4.95
C HIS A 50 23.59 -0.33 -5.70
N VAL A 51 23.25 0.14 -6.91
CA VAL A 51 23.73 -0.44 -8.18
C VAL A 51 23.29 0.43 -9.36
N ARG A 52 24.31 0.77 -10.15
CA ARG A 52 24.31 1.40 -11.47
C ARG A 52 24.33 0.27 -12.49
N LEU A 53 23.30 0.05 -13.32
CA LEU A 53 23.38 -0.81 -14.51
C LEU A 53 22.33 -0.36 -15.55
N GLY A 54 22.80 -0.16 -16.79
CA GLY A 54 22.09 0.48 -17.91
C GLY A 54 21.02 -0.38 -18.62
N PRO A 55 20.38 0.17 -19.67
CA PRO A 55 19.16 -0.41 -20.24
C PRO A 55 19.48 -1.44 -21.34
N LYS A 56 18.94 -2.66 -21.21
CA LYS A 56 18.61 -3.52 -22.36
C LYS A 56 17.13 -3.86 -22.28
N ILE A 57 16.40 -3.25 -23.21
CA ILE A 57 14.94 -3.17 -23.29
C ILE A 57 14.52 -4.11 -24.42
N SER A 58 14.16 -5.35 -24.10
CA SER A 58 13.20 -6.12 -24.89
C SER A 58 12.90 -7.45 -24.18
N GLU A 59 11.61 -7.66 -23.95
CA GLU A 59 10.92 -8.95 -23.76
C GLU A 59 11.04 -9.75 -22.45
N THR A 60 12.01 -9.57 -21.56
CA THR A 60 12.08 -10.40 -20.32
C THR A 60 12.06 -9.61 -19.00
N VAL A 61 11.08 -8.71 -18.80
CA VAL A 61 10.93 -7.96 -17.53
C VAL A 61 9.48 -7.89 -17.01
N LYS A 62 8.59 -8.79 -17.38
CA LYS A 62 7.19 -8.77 -16.89
C LYS A 62 7.05 -9.04 -15.37
N GLY A 63 8.02 -9.72 -14.75
CA GLY A 63 7.96 -10.16 -13.33
C GLY A 63 8.83 -9.39 -12.32
N LYS A 64 9.51 -8.30 -12.71
CA LYS A 64 10.56 -7.66 -11.90
C LYS A 64 10.42 -6.15 -11.71
N LEU A 65 9.47 -5.51 -12.39
CA LEU A 65 9.42 -4.06 -12.43
C LEU A 65 8.87 -3.50 -11.14
N SER A 66 9.63 -2.56 -10.55
CA SER A 66 9.12 -1.73 -9.46
C SER A 66 7.92 -0.91 -9.93
N LEU A 67 7.13 -0.43 -8.98
CA LEU A 67 6.00 0.44 -9.26
C LEU A 67 6.44 1.70 -10.03
N GLY A 68 7.61 2.27 -9.72
CA GLY A 68 8.22 3.38 -10.47
C GLY A 68 8.48 3.04 -11.95
N ALA A 69 9.01 1.87 -12.25
CA ALA A 69 9.23 1.45 -13.63
C ALA A 69 7.90 1.23 -14.39
N ARG A 70 6.87 0.71 -13.70
CA ARG A 70 5.51 0.60 -14.25
C ARG A 70 4.88 1.96 -14.55
N ILE A 71 5.12 2.97 -13.70
CA ILE A 71 4.65 4.35 -13.93
C ILE A 71 5.22 4.90 -15.24
N LEU A 72 6.51 4.69 -15.50
CA LEU A 72 7.13 5.13 -16.76
C LEU A 72 6.55 4.39 -17.96
N GLN A 73 6.48 3.05 -17.88
CA GLN A 73 6.01 2.23 -19.00
C GLN A 73 4.55 2.49 -19.37
N LEU A 74 3.69 2.68 -18.37
CA LEU A 74 2.26 2.89 -18.59
C LEU A 74 1.94 4.37 -18.87
N GLY A 75 2.93 5.26 -18.82
CA GLY A 75 2.75 6.69 -19.13
C GLY A 75 2.07 7.47 -18.02
N GLY A 76 2.33 7.13 -16.75
CA GLY A 76 1.98 7.96 -15.60
C GLY A 76 1.16 7.26 -14.51
N VAL A 77 1.13 7.90 -13.35
CA VAL A 77 0.55 7.36 -12.11
C VAL A 77 -0.95 7.07 -12.23
N LYS A 78 -1.68 7.91 -12.98
CA LYS A 78 -3.13 7.74 -13.20
C LYS A 78 -3.44 6.44 -13.94
N ARG A 79 -2.67 6.08 -14.96
CA ARG A 79 -2.86 4.84 -15.74
C ARG A 79 -2.50 3.62 -14.90
N VAL A 80 -1.42 3.70 -14.13
CA VAL A 80 -1.03 2.67 -13.16
C VAL A 80 -2.13 2.42 -12.13
N PHE A 81 -2.66 3.47 -11.51
CA PHE A 81 -3.76 3.37 -10.56
C PHE A 81 -4.96 2.64 -11.17
N LYS A 82 -5.37 3.05 -12.39
CA LYS A 82 -6.49 2.42 -13.08
C LYS A 82 -6.28 0.94 -13.34
N GLN A 83 -5.09 0.57 -13.78
CA GLN A 83 -4.77 -0.82 -14.10
C GLN A 83 -4.58 -1.69 -12.84
N ILE A 84 -3.96 -1.18 -11.78
CA ILE A 84 -3.67 -1.96 -10.56
C ILE A 84 -4.94 -2.27 -9.75
N PHE A 85 -5.90 -1.34 -9.75
CA PHE A 85 -7.12 -1.43 -8.94
C PHE A 85 -8.39 -1.63 -9.78
N CYS A 86 -8.23 -1.98 -11.06
CA CYS A 86 -9.32 -2.26 -12.01
C CYS A 86 -10.40 -1.16 -11.97
N VAL A 87 -9.96 0.10 -12.09
CA VAL A 87 -10.79 1.28 -11.91
C VAL A 87 -11.62 1.53 -13.17
N GLY A 88 -12.95 1.45 -13.03
CA GLY A 88 -13.90 1.72 -14.10
C GLY A 88 -14.03 3.20 -14.47
N GLU A 89 -14.92 3.47 -15.42
CA GLU A 89 -15.29 4.84 -15.78
C GLU A 89 -16.01 5.52 -14.60
N GLY A 90 -15.64 6.78 -14.29
CA GLY A 90 -16.24 7.58 -13.22
C GLY A 90 -15.36 7.79 -11.97
N GLU A 91 -14.47 6.87 -11.62
CA GLU A 91 -13.56 7.04 -10.48
C GLU A 91 -12.30 7.83 -10.91
N LYS A 92 -12.03 8.94 -10.20
CA LYS A 92 -10.93 9.86 -10.52
C LYS A 92 -9.86 9.79 -9.44
N LEU A 93 -8.60 9.65 -9.86
CA LEU A 93 -7.46 9.79 -8.96
C LEU A 93 -7.30 11.27 -8.57
N LEU A 94 -7.30 11.55 -7.26
CA LEU A 94 -7.14 12.89 -6.69
C LEU A 94 -5.68 13.14 -6.28
N LYS A 95 -5.05 12.14 -5.64
CA LYS A 95 -3.69 12.25 -5.13
C LYS A 95 -2.97 10.91 -5.18
N ALA A 96 -1.67 10.97 -5.45
CA ALA A 96 -0.75 9.88 -5.17
C ALA A 96 0.43 10.40 -4.35
N SER A 97 0.82 9.65 -3.33
CA SER A 97 1.88 10.03 -2.39
C SER A 97 2.72 8.81 -2.00
N GLN A 98 4.04 8.97 -2.00
CA GLN A 98 4.94 7.98 -1.43
C GLN A 98 4.77 7.93 0.09
N CYS A 99 4.69 6.71 0.62
CA CYS A 99 4.59 6.44 2.04
C CYS A 99 5.00 4.98 2.32
N TYR A 100 4.95 4.63 3.59
CA TYR A 100 5.07 3.25 4.08
C TYR A 100 3.75 2.83 4.70
N LEU A 101 3.35 1.59 4.44
CA LEU A 101 2.29 0.92 5.17
C LEU A 101 2.90 0.07 6.28
N SER A 102 2.46 0.24 7.52
CA SER A 102 2.85 -0.64 8.62
C SER A 102 2.26 -2.04 8.40
N THR A 103 3.12 -3.06 8.49
CA THR A 103 2.71 -4.48 8.43
C THR A 103 3.38 -5.26 9.56
N THR A 104 2.94 -6.49 9.80
CA THR A 104 3.54 -7.38 10.80
C THR A 104 5.02 -7.70 10.51
N ALA A 105 5.40 -7.78 9.23
CA ALA A 105 6.78 -7.96 8.79
C ALA A 105 7.61 -6.66 8.84
N GLY A 106 6.98 -5.53 9.15
CA GLY A 106 7.59 -4.20 9.17
C GLY A 106 7.00 -3.22 8.14
N PRO A 107 7.49 -1.99 8.09
CA PRO A 107 7.01 -0.99 7.15
C PRO A 107 7.29 -1.40 5.69
N THR A 108 6.25 -1.38 4.86
CA THR A 108 6.33 -1.68 3.42
C THR A 108 6.26 -0.38 2.62
N ALA A 109 7.31 -0.05 1.88
CA ALA A 109 7.34 1.13 1.02
C ALA A 109 6.38 0.99 -0.17
N GLY A 110 5.70 2.08 -0.54
CA GLY A 110 4.82 2.10 -1.71
C GLY A 110 4.17 3.45 -1.98
N LEU A 111 3.12 3.41 -2.80
CA LEU A 111 2.30 4.57 -3.11
C LEU A 111 0.91 4.42 -2.50
N LEU A 112 0.49 5.45 -1.78
CA LEU A 112 -0.90 5.70 -1.42
C LEU A 112 -1.58 6.45 -2.57
N PHE A 113 -2.72 5.96 -3.01
CA PHE A 113 -3.61 6.56 -3.99
C PHE A 113 -4.90 6.97 -3.27
N ILE A 114 -5.29 8.24 -3.41
CA ILE A 114 -6.57 8.76 -2.95
C ILE A 114 -7.36 9.11 -4.20
N SER A 115 -8.55 8.55 -4.30
CA SER A 115 -9.48 8.78 -5.41
C SER A 115 -10.81 9.28 -4.89
N THR A 116 -11.73 9.59 -5.80
CA THR A 116 -13.10 9.97 -5.46
C THR A 116 -13.93 8.84 -4.85
N GLN A 117 -13.46 7.58 -4.86
CA GLN A 117 -14.24 6.44 -4.35
C GLN A 117 -13.50 5.54 -3.35
N ARG A 118 -12.16 5.58 -3.33
CA ARG A 118 -11.36 4.76 -2.42
C ARG A 118 -10.02 5.38 -2.05
N VAL A 119 -9.49 4.92 -0.92
CA VAL A 119 -8.06 4.95 -0.60
C VAL A 119 -7.46 3.62 -0.96
N ALA A 120 -6.33 3.63 -1.65
CA ALA A 120 -5.65 2.41 -2.07
C ALA A 120 -4.14 2.52 -1.88
N PHE A 121 -3.48 1.40 -1.62
CA PHE A 121 -2.03 1.34 -1.48
C PHE A 121 -1.47 0.20 -2.31
N CYS A 122 -0.31 0.41 -2.94
CA CYS A 122 0.45 -0.62 -3.63
C CYS A 122 1.93 -0.52 -3.25
N SER A 123 2.55 -1.65 -2.88
CA SER A 123 3.97 -1.68 -2.57
C SER A 123 4.83 -1.33 -3.78
N GLU A 124 5.98 -0.70 -3.54
CA GLU A 124 6.95 -0.35 -4.59
C GLU A 124 7.60 -1.61 -5.18
N ARG A 125 7.93 -2.56 -4.30
CA ARG A 125 8.56 -3.85 -4.65
C ARG A 125 7.57 -4.99 -4.46
N PRO A 126 7.57 -6.00 -5.35
CA PRO A 126 6.80 -7.20 -5.16
C PRO A 126 7.44 -8.10 -4.08
N ILE A 127 6.59 -8.76 -3.31
CA ILE A 127 6.92 -9.81 -2.34
C ILE A 127 7.02 -11.14 -3.09
N LYS A 128 7.99 -11.97 -2.71
CA LYS A 128 8.23 -13.29 -3.30
C LYS A 128 7.50 -14.36 -2.48
N PHE A 129 6.83 -15.28 -3.16
CA PHE A 129 6.21 -16.47 -2.58
C PHE A 129 6.66 -17.71 -3.34
N SER A 130 6.99 -18.77 -2.62
CA SER A 130 7.16 -20.11 -3.19
C SER A 130 5.80 -20.76 -3.35
N SER A 131 5.46 -21.14 -4.58
CA SER A 131 4.31 -21.99 -4.88
C SER A 131 4.60 -23.45 -4.48
N SER A 132 3.54 -24.26 -4.33
CA SER A 132 3.64 -25.68 -3.97
C SER A 132 4.42 -26.52 -4.98
N ASN A 133 4.53 -26.05 -6.22
CA ASN A 133 5.34 -26.64 -7.29
C ASN A 133 6.81 -26.15 -7.30
N GLY A 134 7.23 -25.36 -6.30
CA GLY A 134 8.58 -24.78 -6.23
C GLY A 134 8.79 -23.52 -7.08
N GLU A 135 7.78 -23.06 -7.81
CA GLU A 135 7.85 -21.85 -8.62
C GLU A 135 7.82 -20.59 -7.74
N LEU A 136 8.72 -19.63 -7.99
CA LEU A 136 8.78 -18.37 -7.25
C LEU A 136 7.86 -17.32 -7.88
N VAL A 137 6.68 -17.12 -7.31
CA VAL A 137 5.70 -16.13 -7.77
C VAL A 137 5.87 -14.82 -7.00
N ARG A 138 5.51 -13.70 -7.63
CA ARG A 138 5.77 -12.36 -7.12
C ARG A 138 4.52 -11.50 -7.14
N PHE A 139 4.16 -10.94 -5.99
CA PHE A 139 2.96 -10.11 -5.84
C PHE A 139 3.29 -8.79 -5.17
N HIS A 140 2.70 -7.70 -5.66
CA HIS A 140 2.71 -6.46 -4.89
C HIS A 140 1.73 -6.57 -3.73
N TYR A 141 2.11 -6.05 -2.58
CA TYR A 141 1.18 -5.89 -1.47
C TYR A 141 0.20 -4.78 -1.82
N LYS A 142 -1.10 -5.07 -1.81
CA LYS A 142 -2.14 -4.11 -2.15
C LYS A 142 -3.16 -3.97 -1.03
N VAL A 143 -3.65 -2.75 -0.84
CA VAL A 143 -4.81 -2.44 0.01
C VAL A 143 -5.78 -1.60 -0.80
N SER A 144 -7.08 -1.87 -0.69
CA SER A 144 -8.13 -1.08 -1.34
C SER A 144 -9.31 -0.91 -0.39
N ILE A 145 -9.54 0.34 0.06
CA ILE A 145 -10.52 0.72 1.07
C ILE A 145 -11.50 1.71 0.43
N PRO A 146 -12.73 1.29 0.09
CA PRO A 146 -13.77 2.21 -0.36
C PRO A 146 -14.00 3.32 0.68
N LEU A 147 -14.18 4.57 0.24
CA LEU A 147 -14.36 5.71 1.15
C LEU A 147 -15.56 5.52 2.08
N ARG A 148 -16.68 5.00 1.55
CA ARG A 148 -17.86 4.60 2.33
C ARG A 148 -17.62 3.57 3.45
N LYS A 149 -16.45 2.91 3.46
CA LYS A 149 -16.04 1.96 4.51
C LYS A 149 -15.03 2.55 5.48
N VAL A 150 -14.56 3.77 5.25
CA VAL A 150 -13.71 4.49 6.21
C VAL A 150 -14.62 5.03 7.31
N LYS A 151 -14.34 4.60 8.54
CA LYS A 151 -15.05 5.08 9.74
C LYS A 151 -14.47 6.41 10.21
N ARG A 152 -13.14 6.53 10.21
CA ARG A 152 -12.42 7.75 10.58
C ARG A 152 -10.99 7.71 10.07
N VAL A 153 -10.36 8.87 10.01
CA VAL A 153 -8.94 9.04 9.70
C VAL A 153 -8.34 9.95 10.76
N ASP A 154 -7.43 9.39 11.55
CA ASP A 154 -6.85 10.06 12.70
C ASP A 154 -5.37 10.39 12.43
N PRO A 155 -4.93 11.64 12.67
CA PRO A 155 -3.53 11.99 12.64
C PRO A 155 -2.84 11.50 13.92
N SER A 156 -1.57 11.10 13.81
CA SER A 156 -0.73 10.77 14.96
C SER A 156 0.71 11.18 14.67
N GLU A 157 1.53 11.31 15.71
CA GLU A 157 2.94 11.67 15.59
C GLU A 157 3.77 10.88 16.59
N ASN A 158 5.05 10.70 16.27
CA ASN A 158 5.98 10.04 17.18
C ASN A 158 6.28 10.95 18.38
N VAL A 159 6.06 10.44 19.58
CA VAL A 159 6.32 11.18 20.84
C VAL A 159 7.78 11.64 20.95
N LYS A 160 8.74 10.82 20.50
CA LYS A 160 10.17 11.14 20.55
C LYS A 160 10.62 12.00 19.36
N ASN A 161 9.88 11.94 18.25
CA ASN A 161 10.21 12.69 17.04
C ASN A 161 8.95 13.21 16.33
N PRO A 162 8.40 14.37 16.73
CA PRO A 162 7.15 14.91 16.18
C PRO A 162 7.18 15.20 14.67
N SER A 163 8.37 15.25 14.04
CA SER A 163 8.47 15.34 12.58
C SER A 163 7.97 14.07 11.87
N GLN A 164 7.98 12.92 12.56
CA GLN A 164 7.43 11.67 12.07
C GLN A 164 5.92 11.61 12.31
N LYS A 165 5.18 11.91 11.24
CA LYS A 165 3.73 11.89 11.22
C LYS A 165 3.18 10.57 10.69
N TYR A 166 2.07 10.15 11.28
CA TYR A 166 1.35 8.92 11.01
C TYR A 166 -0.10 9.24 10.68
N MET A 167 -0.69 8.45 9.78
CA MET A 167 -2.10 8.52 9.44
C MET A 167 -2.72 7.16 9.68
N GLU A 168 -3.61 7.08 10.66
CA GLU A 168 -4.42 5.89 10.94
C GLU A 168 -5.73 5.99 10.17
N ILE A 169 -6.05 4.97 9.38
CA ILE A 169 -7.36 4.83 8.73
C ILE A 169 -8.07 3.66 9.39
N VAL A 170 -9.18 3.93 10.06
CA VAL A 170 -10.00 2.88 10.67
C VAL A 170 -11.25 2.67 9.82
N THR A 171 -11.55 1.41 9.52
CA THR A 171 -12.71 1.04 8.72
C THR A 171 -13.93 0.71 9.59
N VAL A 172 -15.12 0.70 9.00
CA VAL A 172 -16.37 0.33 9.68
C VAL A 172 -16.37 -1.10 10.21
N ASP A 173 -15.60 -2.00 9.58
CA ASP A 173 -15.34 -3.37 10.03
C ASP A 173 -14.21 -3.48 11.07
N ASN A 174 -13.77 -2.36 11.65
CA ASN A 174 -12.74 -2.25 12.71
C ASN A 174 -11.35 -2.77 12.32
N PHE A 175 -10.98 -2.68 11.05
CA PHE A 175 -9.58 -2.79 10.65
C PHE A 175 -8.92 -1.41 10.72
N ASP A 176 -7.69 -1.37 11.20
CA ASP A 176 -6.84 -0.18 11.20
C ASP A 176 -5.67 -0.33 10.22
N PHE A 177 -5.39 0.74 9.48
CA PHE A 177 -4.29 0.82 8.53
C PHE A 177 -3.42 2.03 8.86
N TRP A 178 -2.15 1.76 9.16
CA TRP A 178 -1.20 2.79 9.58
C TRP A 178 -0.26 3.14 8.44
N PHE A 179 -0.34 4.39 8.00
CA PHE A 179 0.56 4.94 6.99
C PHE A 179 1.53 5.93 7.61
N MET A 180 2.77 5.92 7.14
CA MET A 180 3.86 6.71 7.71
C MET A 180 4.90 7.11 6.66
N GLY A 181 5.84 7.99 7.03
CA GLY A 181 6.94 8.38 6.15
C GLY A 181 6.49 9.04 4.86
N PHE A 182 5.42 9.84 4.93
CA PHE A 182 4.92 10.60 3.78
C PHE A 182 5.92 11.67 3.36
N LEU A 183 6.20 11.77 2.06
CA LEU A 183 6.97 12.89 1.51
C LEU A 183 6.24 14.23 1.72
N ASN A 184 4.90 14.23 1.65
CA ASN A 184 4.09 15.37 2.01
C ASN A 184 2.83 14.91 2.76
N TYR A 185 2.96 14.78 4.08
CA TYR A 185 1.89 14.34 4.97
C TYR A 185 0.66 15.24 4.87
N GLN A 186 0.82 16.55 5.05
CA GLN A 186 -0.30 17.48 5.15
C GLN A 186 -1.16 17.49 3.89
N LYS A 187 -0.54 17.52 2.70
CA LYS A 187 -1.28 17.48 1.43
C LYS A 187 -2.06 16.17 1.26
N SER A 188 -1.49 15.05 1.71
CA SER A 188 -2.12 13.73 1.58
C SER A 188 -3.30 13.60 2.55
N PHE A 189 -3.09 13.99 3.81
CA PHE A 189 -4.12 13.99 4.85
C PHE A 189 -5.30 14.90 4.47
N ASN A 190 -5.03 16.14 4.07
CA ASN A 190 -6.09 17.08 3.68
C ASN A 190 -6.87 16.58 2.46
N CYS A 191 -6.19 16.01 1.46
CA CYS A 191 -6.87 15.43 0.30
C CYS A 191 -7.79 14.27 0.68
N LEU A 192 -7.36 13.42 1.62
CA LEU A 192 -8.19 12.31 2.09
C LEU A 192 -9.40 12.82 2.88
N GLN A 193 -9.22 13.76 3.79
CA GLN A 193 -10.31 14.38 4.54
C GLN A 193 -11.36 15.00 3.60
N GLN A 194 -10.90 15.72 2.57
CA GLN A 194 -11.78 16.28 1.55
C GLN A 194 -12.50 15.21 0.73
N ALA A 195 -11.82 14.12 0.37
CA ALA A 195 -12.46 13.02 -0.36
C ALA A 195 -13.55 12.34 0.48
N LEU A 196 -13.33 12.20 1.79
CA LEU A 196 -14.29 11.61 2.73
C LEU A 196 -15.50 12.50 3.00
N SER A 197 -15.33 13.83 3.03
CA SER A 197 -16.46 14.75 3.21
C SER A 197 -17.38 14.82 1.98
N GLN A 198 -16.91 14.35 0.83
CA GLN A 198 -17.64 14.32 -0.44
C GLN A 198 -18.22 12.93 -0.77
N SER A 199 -17.98 11.91 0.06
CA SER A 199 -18.30 10.49 -0.23
C SER A 199 -19.54 9.96 0.47
#